data_AF-A0A3B8JFT9-F1
#
_entry.id   AF-A0A3B8JFT9-F1
#
_cell.length_a   1.000
_cell.length_b   1.000
_cell.length_c   1.000
_cell.angle_alpha   90.00
_cell.angle_beta   90.00
_cell.angle_gamma   90.00
#
_symmetry.space_group_name_H-M   'P 1'
#
loop_
_entity.id
_entity.type
_entity.pdbx_description
1 polymer ?
#
loop_
_entity_poly.entity_id
_entity_poly.type
_entity_poly.pdbx_seq_one_letter_code
_entity_poly.pdbx_strand_id
1 'polypeptide(L)'
;NMGYAMGNQFLSPLWRGEQPDLWEQMKKDNDTALRSKALGFTFNSENVKTELAAVNSVRSQYRMLIECGLADPDSGIIEEYVAKMKEAGVDKIIAEKQAQLDAWLAKK
;
A
#
# COMPACT_ATOMS: atom_id res chain seq x y z
N ASN A 1 12.77 -0.02 19.55
CA ASN A 1 12.31 1.38 19.68
C ASN A 1 11.01 1.51 18.89
N MET A 2 9.89 1.93 19.49
CA MET A 2 8.58 2.13 18.82
C MET A 2 8.24 3.61 18.64
N GLY A 3 9.25 4.48 18.54
CA GLY A 3 9.05 5.93 18.43
C GLY A 3 8.10 6.35 17.29
N TYR A 4 8.05 5.58 16.19
CA TYR A 4 7.13 5.81 15.07
C TYR A 4 5.63 5.71 15.45
N ALA A 5 5.29 5.02 16.54
CA ALA A 5 3.94 4.84 17.02
C ALA A 5 3.61 5.76 18.22
N MET A 6 4.62 6.49 18.71
CA MET A 6 4.47 7.45 19.80
C MET A 6 4.19 8.85 19.24
N GLY A 7 4.03 9.85 20.10
CA GLY A 7 3.76 11.23 19.70
C GLY A 7 4.83 11.85 18.81
N ASN A 8 4.73 13.16 18.55
CA ASN A 8 5.62 13.87 17.64
C ASN A 8 7.12 13.64 17.96
N GLN A 9 7.80 12.89 17.09
CA GLN A 9 9.20 12.51 17.29
C GLN A 9 10.17 13.70 17.24
N PHE A 10 9.81 14.79 16.56
CA PHE A 10 10.61 16.01 16.54
C PHE A 10 10.76 16.66 17.93
N LEU A 11 9.95 16.27 18.91
CA LEU A 11 10.04 16.72 20.30
C LEU A 11 10.84 15.78 21.20
N SER A 12 11.25 14.62 20.67
CA SER A 12 11.95 13.61 21.47
C SER A 12 13.46 13.87 21.53
N PRO A 13 14.11 13.60 22.68
CA PRO A 13 15.56 13.65 22.77
C PRO A 13 16.18 12.52 21.92
N LEU A 14 17.41 12.76 21.46
CA LEU A 14 18.19 11.77 20.72
C LEU A 14 18.68 10.64 21.63
N TRP A 15 18.71 9.43 21.10
CA TRP A 15 19.35 8.29 21.74
C TRP A 15 20.87 8.40 21.65
N ARG A 16 21.58 7.79 22.61
CA ARG A 16 23.04 7.68 22.55
C ARG A 16 23.45 6.92 21.29
N GLY A 17 24.26 7.55 20.45
CA GLY A 17 24.75 6.98 19.19
C GLY A 17 23.98 7.45 17.95
N GLU A 18 22.89 8.19 18.12
CA GLU A 18 22.23 8.87 16.99
C GLU A 18 23.00 10.13 16.57
N GLN A 19 22.78 10.54 15.32
CA GLN A 19 23.39 11.74 14.77
C GLN A 19 22.79 12.98 15.45
N PRO A 20 23.61 13.97 15.87
CA PRO A 20 23.12 15.19 16.54
C PRO A 20 22.09 15.99 15.73
N ASP A 21 22.11 15.87 14.41
CA ASP A 21 21.27 16.59 13.45
C ASP A 21 20.16 15.70 12.84
N LEU A 22 19.88 14.53 13.43
CA LEU A 22 18.88 13.57 12.94
C LEU A 22 17.53 14.23 12.60
N TRP A 23 17.03 15.11 13.48
CA TRP A 23 15.76 15.80 13.27
C TRP A 23 15.82 16.87 12.19
N GLU A 24 16.97 17.52 11.99
CA GLU A 24 17.19 18.47 10.91
C GLU A 24 17.22 17.76 9.55
N GLN A 25 17.93 16.62 9.48
CA GLN A 25 17.95 15.75 8.30
C GLN A 25 16.55 15.24 7.96
N MET A 26 15.83 14.69 8.95
CA MET A 26 14.47 14.21 8.75
C MET A 26 13.52 15.33 8.28
N LYS A 27 13.64 16.55 8.83
CA LYS A 27 12.83 17.68 8.38
C LYS A 27 13.14 18.02 6.91
N LYS A 28 14.41 18.07 6.54
CA LYS A 28 14.83 18.35 5.17
C LYS A 28 14.31 17.29 4.18
N ASP A 29 14.39 16.02 4.56
CA ASP A 29 13.88 14.93 3.72
C ASP A 29 12.36 15.01 3.56
N ASN A 30 11.64 15.28 4.66
CA ASN A 30 10.18 15.46 4.62
C ASN A 30 9.74 16.66 3.76
N ASP A 31 10.47 17.78 3.84
CA ASP A 31 10.15 19.00 3.08
C ASP A 31 10.43 18.84 1.57
N THR A 32 11.37 17.96 1.20
CA THR A 32 11.77 17.70 -0.19
C THR A 32 11.16 16.44 -0.80
N ALA A 33 10.48 15.63 0.02
CA ALA A 33 9.86 14.38 -0.42
C ALA A 33 8.81 14.61 -1.52
N LEU A 34 8.94 13.84 -2.60
CA LEU A 34 7.92 13.80 -3.64
C LEU A 34 6.64 13.19 -3.09
N ARG A 35 5.54 13.93 -3.21
CA ARG A 35 4.23 13.46 -2.80
C ARG A 35 3.60 12.63 -3.92
N SER A 36 3.04 11.48 -3.58
CA SER A 36 2.23 10.70 -4.51
C SER A 36 1.11 11.58 -5.08
N LYS A 37 0.84 11.46 -6.39
CA LYS A 37 -0.31 12.12 -7.02
C LYS A 37 -1.64 11.71 -6.36
N ALA A 38 -1.70 10.48 -5.82
CA ALA A 38 -2.84 9.94 -5.11
C ALA A 38 -2.80 10.17 -3.58
N LEU A 39 -1.86 10.97 -3.04
CA LEU A 39 -1.83 11.28 -1.61
C LEU A 39 -3.14 11.99 -1.19
N GLY A 40 -3.86 11.38 -0.26
CA GLY A 40 -5.17 11.85 0.22
C GLY A 40 -6.38 11.19 -0.46
N PHE A 41 -6.18 10.36 -1.49
CA PHE A 41 -7.24 9.56 -2.08
C PHE A 41 -7.62 8.39 -1.16
N THR A 42 -8.92 8.19 -0.94
CA THR A 42 -9.46 7.02 -0.22
C THR A 42 -10.48 6.33 -1.11
N PHE A 43 -10.28 5.04 -1.35
CA PHE A 43 -11.17 4.24 -2.17
C PHE A 43 -12.46 3.90 -1.43
N ASN A 44 -13.61 4.19 -2.04
CA ASN A 44 -14.91 3.70 -1.57
C ASN A 44 -15.22 2.34 -2.22
N SER A 45 -15.25 1.28 -1.42
CA SER A 45 -15.48 -0.08 -1.93
C SER A 45 -16.96 -0.49 -1.99
N GLU A 46 -17.91 0.38 -1.65
CA GLU A 46 -19.34 0.05 -1.56
C GLU A 46 -19.90 -0.66 -2.80
N ASN A 47 -19.52 -0.21 -4.00
CA ASN A 47 -19.99 -0.77 -5.27
C ASN A 47 -19.37 -2.13 -5.63
N VAL A 48 -18.31 -2.54 -4.94
CA VAL A 48 -17.51 -3.75 -5.24
C VAL A 48 -17.20 -4.59 -4.00
N LYS A 49 -18.02 -4.49 -2.94
CA LYS A 49 -17.80 -5.20 -1.66
C LYS A 49 -17.69 -6.72 -1.84
N THR A 50 -18.52 -7.30 -2.72
CA THR A 50 -18.55 -8.74 -2.96
C THR A 50 -17.26 -9.22 -3.65
N GLU A 51 -16.84 -8.52 -4.69
CA GLU A 51 -15.59 -8.81 -5.40
C GLU A 51 -14.39 -8.62 -4.49
N LEU A 52 -14.40 -7.58 -3.64
CA LEU A 52 -13.35 -7.37 -2.65
C LEU A 52 -13.22 -8.55 -1.68
N ALA A 53 -14.34 -9.12 -1.24
CA ALA A 53 -14.33 -10.30 -0.37
C ALA A 53 -13.77 -11.54 -1.09
N ALA A 54 -14.20 -11.79 -2.32
CA ALA A 54 -13.70 -12.90 -3.13
C ALA A 54 -12.18 -12.78 -3.43
N VAL A 55 -11.74 -11.59 -3.86
CA VAL A 55 -10.33 -11.28 -4.12
C VAL A 55 -9.48 -11.42 -2.86
N ASN A 56 -9.97 -10.99 -1.68
CA ASN A 56 -9.25 -11.17 -0.42
C ASN A 56 -9.09 -12.66 -0.05
N SER A 57 -10.08 -13.49 -0.33
CA SER A 57 -9.98 -14.94 -0.12
C SER A 57 -8.88 -15.55 -0.99
N VAL A 58 -8.86 -15.23 -2.29
CA VAL A 58 -7.78 -15.66 -3.19
C VAL A 58 -6.43 -15.15 -2.68
N ARG A 59 -6.30 -13.84 -2.42
CA ARG A 59 -5.05 -13.25 -1.91
C ARG A 59 -4.51 -13.97 -0.68
N SER A 60 -5.37 -14.32 0.28
CA SER A 60 -4.93 -14.98 1.53
C SER A 60 -4.22 -16.32 1.30
N GLN A 61 -4.54 -17.03 0.22
CA GLN A 61 -3.95 -18.33 -0.12
C GLN A 61 -2.55 -18.19 -0.75
N TYR A 62 -2.34 -17.14 -1.56
CA TYR A 62 -1.11 -16.98 -2.36
C TYR A 62 -0.11 -15.99 -1.75
N ARG A 63 -0.60 -15.04 -0.94
CA ARG A 63 0.18 -13.89 -0.48
C ARG A 63 1.53 -14.27 0.12
N MET A 64 1.55 -15.19 1.08
CA MET A 64 2.82 -15.56 1.73
C MET A 64 3.77 -16.29 0.78
N LEU A 65 3.23 -17.12 -0.11
CA LEU A 65 4.04 -17.85 -1.08
C LEU A 65 4.78 -16.91 -2.03
N ILE A 66 4.07 -15.86 -2.50
CA ILE A 66 4.59 -14.87 -3.45
C ILE A 66 5.41 -13.78 -2.75
N GLU A 67 4.85 -13.10 -1.74
CA GLU A 67 5.50 -11.93 -1.10
C GLU A 67 6.79 -12.29 -0.35
N CYS A 68 6.91 -13.53 0.15
CA CYS A 68 8.11 -13.99 0.86
C CYS A 68 9.06 -14.82 -0.02
N GLY A 69 8.76 -15.00 -1.32
CA GLY A 69 9.59 -15.78 -2.23
C GLY A 69 9.69 -17.27 -1.87
N LEU A 70 8.63 -17.85 -1.30
CA LEU A 70 8.60 -19.27 -0.94
C LEU A 70 8.25 -20.18 -2.11
N ALA A 71 7.68 -19.62 -3.18
CA ALA A 71 7.41 -20.34 -4.41
C ALA A 71 8.41 -19.95 -5.50
N ASP A 72 8.75 -20.91 -6.35
CA ASP A 72 9.55 -20.69 -7.55
C ASP A 72 8.76 -19.81 -8.54
N PRO A 73 9.30 -18.67 -9.02
CA PRO A 73 8.62 -17.83 -10.00
C PRO A 73 8.27 -18.57 -11.30
N ASP A 74 9.02 -19.61 -11.67
CA ASP A 74 8.80 -20.38 -12.91
C ASP A 74 7.80 -21.54 -12.73
N SER A 75 7.24 -21.72 -11.52
CA SER A 75 6.32 -22.83 -11.20
C SER A 75 4.90 -22.67 -11.78
N GLY A 76 4.57 -21.53 -12.39
CA GLY A 76 3.21 -21.22 -12.85
C GLY A 76 2.31 -20.63 -11.76
N ILE A 77 2.81 -20.45 -10.53
CA ILE A 77 2.01 -19.97 -9.39
C ILE A 77 1.51 -18.53 -9.59
N ILE A 78 2.27 -17.70 -10.31
CA ILE A 78 1.91 -16.31 -10.58
C ILE A 78 0.74 -16.27 -11.58
N GLU A 79 0.79 -17.09 -12.62
CA GLU A 79 -0.25 -17.23 -13.63
C GLU A 79 -1.55 -17.75 -13.02
N GLU A 80 -1.47 -18.79 -12.18
CA GLU A 80 -2.63 -19.33 -11.44
C GLU A 80 -3.24 -18.27 -10.52
N TYR A 81 -2.40 -17.54 -9.76
CA TYR A 81 -2.86 -16.47 -8.88
C TYR A 81 -3.57 -15.37 -9.67
N VAL A 82 -2.99 -14.90 -10.78
CA VAL A 82 -3.60 -13.88 -11.65
C VAL A 82 -4.94 -14.36 -12.22
N ALA A 83 -5.02 -15.61 -12.69
CA ALA A 83 -6.26 -16.18 -13.19
C ALA A 83 -7.36 -16.19 -12.12
N LYS A 84 -7.05 -16.70 -10.91
CA LYS A 84 -8.00 -16.72 -9.79
C LYS A 84 -8.41 -15.33 -9.33
N MET A 85 -7.50 -14.35 -9.36
CA MET A 85 -7.84 -12.95 -9.04
C MET A 85 -8.82 -12.36 -10.06
N LYS A 86 -8.65 -12.66 -11.36
CA LYS A 86 -9.58 -12.25 -12.42
C LYS A 86 -10.94 -12.91 -12.26
N GLU A 87 -10.99 -14.22 -12.01
CA GLU A 87 -12.24 -14.95 -11.72
C GLU A 87 -12.97 -14.39 -10.50
N ALA A 88 -12.22 -13.97 -9.46
CA ALA A 88 -12.76 -13.33 -8.26
C ALA A 88 -13.23 -11.89 -8.47
N GLY A 89 -13.03 -11.30 -9.66
CA GLY A 89 -13.52 -9.97 -10.01
C GLY A 89 -12.55 -8.83 -9.75
N VAL A 90 -11.23 -9.07 -9.69
CA VAL A 90 -10.22 -8.01 -9.48
C VAL A 90 -10.32 -6.90 -10.53
N ASP A 91 -10.66 -7.24 -11.78
CA ASP A 91 -10.77 -6.27 -12.87
C ASP A 91 -11.89 -5.24 -12.62
N LYS A 92 -13.00 -5.66 -11.99
CA LYS A 92 -14.08 -4.76 -11.59
C LYS A 92 -13.64 -3.80 -10.49
N ILE A 93 -12.86 -4.28 -9.52
CA ILE A 93 -12.28 -3.45 -8.46
C ILE A 93 -11.29 -2.43 -9.05
N ILE A 94 -10.46 -2.85 -10.01
CA ILE A 94 -9.51 -1.98 -10.69
C ILE A 94 -10.26 -0.88 -11.45
N ALA A 95 -11.29 -1.22 -12.23
CA ALA A 95 -12.09 -0.26 -12.98
C ALA A 95 -12.78 0.76 -12.06
N GLU A 96 -13.42 0.30 -10.98
CA GLU A 96 -14.08 1.17 -10.01
C GLU A 96 -13.08 2.11 -9.31
N LYS A 97 -11.92 1.56 -8.88
CA LYS A 97 -10.87 2.37 -8.24
C LYS A 97 -10.30 3.40 -9.21
N GLN A 98 -10.10 3.05 -10.48
CA GLN A 98 -9.62 3.97 -11.50
C GLN A 98 -10.62 5.11 -11.73
N ALA A 99 -11.91 4.79 -11.90
CA ALA A 99 -12.95 5.79 -12.07
C ALA A 99 -13.03 6.77 -10.88
N GLN A 100 -12.91 6.26 -9.65
CA GLN A 100 -12.90 7.10 -8.45
C GLN A 100 -11.63 7.95 -8.36
N LEU A 101 -10.46 7.40 -8.70
CA LEU A 101 -9.21 8.15 -8.69
C LEU A 101 -9.23 9.28 -9.73
N ASP A 102 -9.73 9.02 -10.93
CA ASP A 102 -9.87 10.01 -11.99
C ASP A 102 -10.84 11.13 -11.60
N ALA A 103 -12.00 10.76 -11.05
CA ALA A 103 -12.98 11.73 -10.56
C ALA A 103 -12.44 12.56 -9.38
N TRP A 104 -11.58 11.99 -8.53
CA TRP A 104 -10.92 12.71 -7.45
C TRP A 104 -9.83 13.66 -7.96
N LEU A 105 -9.01 13.22 -8.93
CA LEU A 105 -7.98 14.05 -9.55
C LEU A 105 -8.58 15.24 -10.31
N ALA A 106 -9.73 15.07 -10.96
CA ALA A 106 -10.42 16.14 -11.67
C ALA A 106 -10.98 17.24 -10.75
N LYS A 107 -11.12 16.97 -9.45
CA LYS A 107 -11.62 17.91 -8.43
C LYS A 107 -10.49 18.63 -7.67
N LYS A 108 -9.23 18.33 -7.98
CA LYS A 108 -8.04 18.82 -7.29
C LYS A 108 -7.35 19.91 -8.11
#